data_AF-A0A7C5B7W3-F1
#
_entry.id   AF-A0A7C5B7W3-F1
#
_cell.length_a   1.000
_cell.length_b   1.000
_cell.length_c   1.000
_cell.angle_alpha   90.00
_cell.angle_beta   90.00
_cell.angle_gamma   90.00
#
_symmetry.space_group_name_H-M   'P 1'
#
loop_
_entity.id
_entity.type
_entity.pdbx_description
1 polymer ?
#
loop_
_entity_poly.entity_id
_entity_poly.type
_entity_poly.pdbx_seq_one_letter_code
_entity_poly.pdbx_strand_id
1 'polypeptide(L)'
;MLTKAQNRLLYLISLYSKPSKSENENVIWIREMPLRVFMHEGIERKIFDWDYAPASVMLSDGRKFVNISQEGEDDLNDLRELGLINALKLSTSRYYFITAYCITEKGIEELNKIPLEDRQAVDSLVRCQCGGLLKTQEKDGSIKIKCGNCNYEKESNILDVEDVSYVSKPYMPKQPNISKHRGV
;
A
#
# COMPACT_ATOMS: atom_id res chain seq x y z
N MET A 1 11.26 -16.87 6.57
CA MET A 1 9.83 -17.18 6.75
C MET A 1 9.12 -15.83 6.72
N LEU A 2 8.10 -15.66 5.87
CA LEU A 2 7.40 -14.38 5.76
C LEU A 2 6.61 -14.07 7.04
N THR A 3 6.50 -12.79 7.37
CA THR A 3 5.61 -12.33 8.45
C THR A 3 4.14 -12.53 8.05
N LYS A 4 3.23 -12.42 9.03
CA LYS A 4 1.78 -12.50 8.79
C LYS A 4 1.31 -11.40 7.83
N ALA A 5 1.81 -10.18 7.99
CA ALA A 5 1.50 -9.04 7.13
C ALA A 5 2.03 -9.25 5.69
N GLN A 6 3.28 -9.71 5.55
CA GLN A 6 3.88 -10.04 4.25
C GLN A 6 3.12 -11.15 3.51
N ASN A 7 2.66 -12.18 4.21
CA ASN A 7 1.81 -13.22 3.63
C ASN A 7 0.50 -12.64 3.08
N ARG A 8 -0.19 -11.83 3.88
CA ARG A 8 -1.44 -11.18 3.49
C ARG A 8 -1.24 -10.23 2.30
N LEU A 9 -0.15 -9.48 2.29
CA LEU A 9 0.22 -8.57 1.22
C LEU A 9 0.53 -9.32 -0.09
N LEU A 10 1.33 -10.40 -0.02
CA LEU A 10 1.63 -11.24 -1.18
C LEU A 10 0.35 -11.85 -1.77
N TYR A 11 -0.54 -12.36 -0.91
CA TYR A 11 -1.83 -12.89 -1.34
C TYR A 11 -2.70 -11.80 -1.98
N LEU A 12 -2.77 -10.60 -1.38
CA LEU A 12 -3.48 -9.45 -1.95
C LEU A 12 -2.99 -9.12 -3.37
N ILE A 13 -1.67 -9.03 -3.57
CA ILE A 13 -1.08 -8.75 -4.91
C ILE A 13 -1.44 -9.87 -5.90
N SER A 14 -1.47 -11.13 -5.46
CA SER A 14 -1.83 -12.27 -6.31
C SER A 14 -3.25 -12.22 -6.86
N LEU A 15 -4.19 -11.57 -6.15
CA LEU A 15 -5.58 -11.44 -6.58
C LEU A 15 -5.74 -10.44 -7.73
N TYR A 16 -4.81 -9.51 -7.88
CA TYR A 16 -4.85 -8.41 -8.85
C TYR A 16 -3.75 -8.44 -9.90
N SER A 17 -2.88 -9.45 -9.86
CA SER A 17 -1.76 -9.58 -10.80
C SER A 17 -1.59 -11.02 -11.26
N LYS A 18 -0.97 -11.18 -12.42
CA LYS A 18 -0.75 -12.48 -13.04
C LYS A 18 0.50 -12.44 -13.92
N PRO A 19 1.52 -13.28 -13.64
CA PRO A 19 2.66 -13.41 -14.54
C PRO A 19 2.21 -14.06 -15.85
N SER A 20 2.92 -13.74 -16.93
CA SER A 20 2.71 -14.42 -18.21
C SER A 20 3.28 -15.83 -18.14
N LYS A 21 2.49 -16.84 -18.52
CA LYS A 21 2.96 -18.24 -18.63
C LYS A 21 3.37 -18.63 -20.04
N SER A 22 3.08 -17.78 -21.04
CA SER A 22 3.39 -18.02 -22.45
C SER A 22 3.42 -16.70 -23.23
N GLU A 23 4.09 -16.67 -24.38
CA GLU A 23 4.23 -15.46 -25.22
C GLU A 23 2.89 -14.81 -25.62
N ASN A 24 1.79 -15.57 -25.62
CA ASN A 24 0.45 -15.07 -25.96
C ASN A 24 -0.37 -14.59 -24.75
N GLU A 25 0.13 -14.74 -23.53
CA GLU A 25 -0.56 -14.35 -22.32
C GLU A 25 -0.07 -12.99 -21.81
N ASN A 26 -0.99 -12.04 -21.69
CA ASN A 26 -0.69 -10.73 -21.15
C ASN A 26 -0.42 -10.80 -19.64
N VAL A 27 0.67 -10.16 -19.21
CA VAL A 27 0.96 -9.94 -17.79
C VAL A 27 -0.04 -8.94 -17.21
N ILE A 28 -0.64 -9.27 -16.07
CA ILE A 28 -1.53 -8.37 -15.33
C ILE A 28 -0.76 -7.76 -14.17
N TRP A 29 -0.81 -6.44 -14.04
CA TRP A 29 -0.14 -5.67 -13.00
C TRP A 29 -1.14 -4.90 -12.15
N ILE A 30 -0.96 -4.87 -10.83
CA ILE A 30 -1.66 -3.94 -9.94
C ILE A 30 -0.86 -2.65 -9.83
N ARG A 31 -1.51 -1.49 -10.02
CA ARG A 31 -0.86 -0.18 -9.83
C ARG A 31 -0.73 0.14 -8.35
N GLU A 32 0.29 0.90 -7.99
CA GLU A 32 0.63 1.31 -6.63
C GLU A 32 -0.54 1.98 -5.88
N MET A 33 -1.24 2.94 -6.49
CA MET A 33 -2.35 3.63 -5.82
C MET A 33 -3.53 2.69 -5.45
N PRO A 34 -4.07 1.85 -6.36
CA PRO A 34 -5.01 0.80 -5.99
C PRO A 34 -4.54 -0.10 -4.85
N LEU A 35 -3.26 -0.50 -4.86
CA LEU A 35 -2.70 -1.36 -3.81
C LEU A 35 -2.67 -0.64 -2.46
N ARG A 36 -2.21 0.61 -2.42
CA ARG A 36 -2.22 1.47 -1.21
C ARG A 36 -3.62 1.66 -0.64
N VAL A 37 -4.64 1.82 -1.48
CA VAL A 37 -6.05 1.89 -1.06
C VAL A 37 -6.45 0.63 -0.31
N PHE A 38 -6.15 -0.55 -0.83
CA PHE A 38 -6.46 -1.79 -0.13
C PHE A 38 -5.61 -2.01 1.12
N MET A 39 -4.35 -1.58 1.12
CA MET A 39 -3.51 -1.61 2.34
C MET A 39 -4.12 -0.74 3.44
N HIS A 40 -4.47 0.50 3.13
CA HIS A 40 -5.12 1.42 4.07
C HIS A 40 -6.46 0.86 4.60
N GLU A 41 -7.34 0.38 3.71
CA GLU A 41 -8.59 -0.29 4.12
C GLU A 41 -8.35 -1.53 4.99
N GLY A 42 -7.25 -2.24 4.76
CA GLY A 42 -6.85 -3.39 5.57
C GLY A 42 -6.36 -2.98 6.96
N ILE A 43 -5.66 -1.85 7.09
CA ILE A 43 -5.25 -1.28 8.39
C ILE A 43 -6.49 -0.86 9.19
N GLU A 44 -7.43 -0.16 8.56
CA GLU A 44 -8.70 0.25 9.18
C GLU A 44 -9.50 -0.96 9.72
N ARG A 45 -9.48 -2.07 8.99
CA ARG A 45 -10.15 -3.32 9.39
C ARG A 45 -9.31 -4.23 10.28
N LYS A 46 -8.12 -3.79 10.72
CA LYS A 46 -7.17 -4.59 11.54
C LYS A 46 -6.75 -5.91 10.88
N ILE A 47 -6.74 -5.94 9.55
CA ILE A 47 -6.16 -7.02 8.73
C ILE A 47 -4.65 -6.82 8.61
N PHE A 48 -4.20 -5.59 8.55
CA PHE A 48 -2.79 -5.25 8.75
C PHE A 48 -2.66 -4.55 10.10
N ASP A 49 -1.57 -4.84 10.80
CA ASP A 49 -1.19 -4.25 12.09
C ASP A 49 -0.26 -3.04 11.94
N TRP A 50 0.06 -2.67 10.70
CA TRP A 50 0.79 -1.45 10.36
C TRP A 50 0.05 -0.17 10.77
N ASP A 51 0.79 0.91 10.92
CA ASP A 51 0.25 2.27 10.95
C ASP A 51 0.26 2.95 9.57
N TYR A 52 -0.31 4.15 9.49
CA TYR A 52 -0.19 5.02 8.32
C TYR A 52 -0.01 6.48 8.74
N ALA A 53 0.58 7.27 7.84
CA ALA A 53 0.68 8.72 8.00
C ALA A 53 0.38 9.45 6.69
N PRO A 54 -0.13 10.69 6.74
CA PRO A 54 -0.33 11.52 5.55
C PRO A 54 0.99 11.82 4.83
N ALA A 55 1.02 11.58 3.53
CA ALA A 55 2.15 11.89 2.66
C ALA A 55 1.67 12.61 1.39
N SER A 56 2.48 13.56 0.90
CA SER A 56 2.14 14.32 -0.32
C SER A 56 2.50 13.51 -1.58
N VAL A 57 1.49 13.14 -2.37
CA VAL A 57 1.62 12.30 -3.58
C VAL A 57 1.04 13.03 -4.79
N MET A 58 1.63 12.80 -5.96
CA MET A 58 1.06 13.26 -7.23
C MET A 58 0.06 12.23 -7.77
N LEU A 59 -1.21 12.62 -7.89
CA LEU A 59 -2.28 11.84 -8.52
C LEU A 59 -2.64 12.41 -9.90
N SER A 60 -3.67 11.86 -10.54
CA SER A 60 -4.03 12.25 -11.91
C SER A 60 -4.57 13.68 -12.01
N ASP A 61 -5.20 14.16 -10.94
CA ASP A 61 -5.82 15.47 -10.82
C ASP A 61 -4.98 16.50 -10.07
N GLY A 62 -3.82 16.11 -9.54
CA GLY A 62 -2.88 17.00 -8.88
C GLY A 62 -2.22 16.38 -7.66
N ARG A 63 -1.56 17.24 -6.87
CA ARG A 63 -0.89 16.83 -5.63
C ARG A 63 -1.90 16.76 -4.49
N LYS A 64 -1.94 15.63 -3.78
CA LYS A 64 -2.81 15.40 -2.63
C LYS A 64 -2.07 14.76 -1.47
N PHE A 65 -2.62 14.90 -0.28
CA PHE A 65 -2.19 14.09 0.85
C PHE A 65 -2.91 12.76 0.81
N VAL A 66 -2.16 11.69 1.05
CA VAL A 66 -2.62 10.30 1.01
C VAL A 66 -2.08 9.62 2.26
N ASN A 67 -2.92 8.90 2.99
CA ASN A 67 -2.51 8.06 4.10
C ASN A 67 -1.71 6.86 3.58
N ILE A 68 -0.40 6.86 3.84
CA ILE A 68 0.53 5.80 3.40
C ILE A 68 1.15 5.12 4.63
N SER A 69 1.18 3.80 4.59
CA SER A 69 1.88 2.98 5.58
C SER A 69 3.34 2.80 5.19
N GLN A 70 4.29 3.25 6.02
CA GLN A 70 5.71 3.02 5.75
C GLN A 70 6.06 1.54 5.93
N GLU A 71 5.55 0.89 6.98
CA GLU A 71 5.73 -0.55 7.20
C GLU A 71 5.19 -1.39 6.03
N GLY A 72 4.03 -1.01 5.47
CA GLY A 72 3.49 -1.68 4.29
C GLY A 72 4.34 -1.49 3.03
N GLU A 73 4.96 -0.32 2.84
CA GLU A 73 5.89 -0.08 1.73
C GLU A 73 7.21 -0.84 1.92
N ASP A 74 7.69 -0.96 3.16
CA ASP A 74 8.85 -1.78 3.50
C ASP A 74 8.57 -3.26 3.24
N ASP A 75 7.39 -3.77 3.64
CA ASP A 75 6.97 -5.14 3.32
C ASP A 75 6.83 -5.37 1.81
N LEU A 76 6.40 -4.36 1.02
CA LEU A 76 6.43 -4.45 -0.45
C LEU A 76 7.86 -4.58 -0.99
N ASN A 77 8.80 -3.82 -0.44
CA ASN A 77 10.20 -3.89 -0.83
C ASN A 77 10.82 -5.24 -0.46
N ASP A 78 10.53 -5.76 0.73
CA ASP A 78 10.97 -7.09 1.17
C ASP A 78 10.47 -8.18 0.22
N LEU A 79 9.18 -8.18 -0.15
CA LEU A 79 8.62 -9.14 -1.10
C LEU A 79 9.31 -9.06 -2.47
N ARG A 80 9.68 -7.86 -2.91
CA ARG A 80 10.42 -7.64 -4.16
C ARG A 80 11.86 -8.17 -4.05
N GLU A 81 12.55 -7.89 -2.95
CA GLU A 81 13.92 -8.34 -2.71
C GLU A 81 14.03 -9.86 -2.57
N LEU A 82 13.00 -10.49 -2.00
CA LEU A 82 12.87 -11.95 -1.94
C LEU A 82 12.51 -12.57 -3.31
N GLY A 83 12.23 -11.76 -4.33
CA GLY A 83 11.89 -12.21 -5.69
C GLY A 83 10.48 -12.81 -5.80
N LEU A 84 9.59 -12.49 -4.86
CA LEU A 84 8.20 -12.98 -4.84
C LEU A 84 7.28 -12.10 -5.69
N ILE A 85 7.67 -10.83 -5.89
CA ILE A 85 6.99 -9.89 -6.78
C ILE A 85 8.01 -9.14 -7.65
N ASN A 86 7.56 -8.75 -8.84
CA ASN A 86 8.25 -7.82 -9.73
C ASN A 86 7.65 -6.42 -9.58
N ALA A 87 8.46 -5.40 -9.82
CA ALA A 87 8.03 -4.00 -9.88
C ALA A 87 8.39 -3.39 -11.25
N LEU A 88 7.43 -2.69 -11.85
CA LEU A 88 7.57 -1.99 -13.13
C LEU A 88 7.31 -0.51 -12.90
N LYS A 89 8.31 0.35 -13.18
CA LYS A 89 8.12 1.80 -13.20
C LYS A 89 7.58 2.24 -14.56
N LEU A 90 6.45 2.93 -14.53
CA LEU A 90 5.74 3.44 -15.70
C LEU A 90 5.85 4.96 -15.73
N SER A 91 6.35 5.52 -16.82
CA SER A 91 6.27 6.96 -17.06
C SER A 91 4.85 7.36 -17.41
N THR A 92 4.34 8.39 -16.76
CA THR A 92 3.05 8.99 -17.12
C THR A 92 3.22 10.09 -18.17
N SER A 93 2.11 10.47 -18.82
CA SER A 93 2.08 11.61 -19.75
C SER A 93 2.40 12.96 -19.09
N ARG A 94 2.37 13.04 -17.75
CA ARG A 94 2.67 14.24 -16.96
C ARG A 94 4.07 14.19 -16.33
N TYR A 95 4.97 13.37 -16.88
CA TYR A 95 6.39 13.28 -16.50
C TYR A 95 6.68 12.85 -15.06
N TYR A 96 5.71 12.23 -14.37
CA TYR A 96 5.97 11.51 -13.13
C TYR A 96 5.89 10.00 -13.35
N PHE A 97 6.48 9.23 -12.43
CA PHE A 97 6.48 7.77 -12.50
C PHE A 97 5.43 7.18 -11.57
N ILE A 98 4.79 6.10 -12.01
CA ILE A 98 3.92 5.24 -11.19
C ILE A 98 4.55 3.86 -11.15
N THR A 99 4.55 3.22 -9.98
CA THR A 99 4.97 1.82 -9.88
C THR A 99 3.78 0.88 -10.07
N ALA A 100 4.01 -0.26 -10.70
CA ALA A 100 3.06 -1.35 -10.77
C ALA A 100 3.75 -2.65 -10.34
N TYR A 101 3.00 -3.54 -9.70
CA TYR A 101 3.51 -4.77 -9.11
C TYR A 101 2.85 -5.99 -9.75
N CYS A 102 3.61 -7.07 -9.87
CA CYS A 102 3.12 -8.36 -10.36
C CYS A 102 3.74 -9.49 -9.56
N ILE A 103 2.94 -10.48 -9.17
CA ILE A 103 3.46 -11.70 -8.54
C ILE A 103 4.34 -12.49 -9.51
N THR A 104 5.41 -13.12 -8.99
CA THR A 104 6.28 -14.03 -9.74
C THR A 104 5.82 -15.49 -9.62
N GLU A 105 6.39 -16.40 -10.42
CA GLU A 105 6.15 -17.84 -10.25
C GLU A 105 6.56 -18.33 -8.85
N LYS A 106 7.71 -17.86 -8.35
CA LYS A 106 8.17 -18.11 -6.98
C LYS A 106 7.16 -17.59 -5.94
N GLY A 107 6.59 -16.41 -6.17
CA GLY A 107 5.53 -15.86 -5.33
C GLY A 107 4.30 -16.77 -5.29
N ILE A 108 3.88 -17.31 -6.44
CA ILE A 108 2.75 -18.25 -6.54
C ILE A 108 3.00 -19.53 -5.75
N GLU A 109 4.22 -20.09 -5.82
CA GLU A 109 4.60 -21.26 -5.02
C GLU A 109 4.51 -20.97 -3.52
N GLU A 110 4.94 -19.77 -3.10
CA GLU A 110 4.90 -19.34 -1.70
C GLU A 110 3.47 -19.18 -1.18
N LEU A 111 2.50 -18.85 -2.06
CA LEU A 111 1.09 -18.76 -1.66
C LEU A 111 0.60 -20.02 -0.97
N ASN A 112 1.05 -21.22 -1.42
CA ASN A 112 0.62 -22.51 -0.87
C ASN A 112 0.94 -22.69 0.61
N LYS A 113 1.89 -21.91 1.14
CA LYS A 113 2.31 -21.94 2.54
C LYS A 113 1.50 -20.98 3.42
N ILE A 114 0.73 -20.08 2.81
CA ILE A 114 -0.08 -19.09 3.52
C ILE A 114 -1.28 -19.78 4.19
N PRO A 115 -1.47 -19.60 5.52
CA PRO A 115 -2.63 -20.14 6.23
C PRO A 115 -3.96 -19.71 5.62
N LEU A 116 -4.96 -20.59 5.70
CA LEU A 116 -6.31 -20.29 5.19
C LEU A 116 -6.93 -19.06 5.87
N GLU A 117 -6.70 -18.89 7.17
CA GLU A 117 -7.18 -17.73 7.95
C GLU A 117 -6.69 -16.40 7.35
N ASP A 118 -5.42 -16.33 6.95
CA ASP A 118 -4.84 -15.12 6.37
C ASP A 118 -5.39 -14.83 4.97
N ARG A 119 -5.64 -15.88 4.16
CA ARG A 119 -6.30 -15.73 2.87
C ARG A 119 -7.74 -15.24 3.03
N GLN A 120 -8.48 -15.79 3.98
CA GLN A 120 -9.86 -15.40 4.27
C GLN A 120 -9.94 -13.95 4.78
N ALA A 121 -8.98 -13.51 5.60
CA ALA A 121 -8.90 -12.13 6.04
C ALA A 121 -8.76 -11.17 4.85
N VAL A 122 -7.85 -11.45 3.92
CA VAL A 122 -7.68 -10.65 2.71
C VAL A 122 -8.89 -10.78 1.78
N ASP A 123 -9.46 -11.96 1.59
CA ASP A 123 -10.68 -12.14 0.80
C ASP A 123 -11.83 -11.28 1.35
N SER A 124 -11.98 -11.19 2.67
CA SER A 124 -12.99 -10.33 3.32
C SER A 124 -12.79 -8.83 3.07
N LEU A 125 -11.56 -8.43 2.73
CA LEU A 125 -11.21 -7.04 2.39
C LEU A 125 -11.61 -6.70 0.96
N VAL A 126 -11.31 -7.60 0.01
CA VAL A 126 -11.34 -7.30 -1.43
C VAL A 126 -12.42 -8.03 -2.23
N ARG A 127 -13.12 -8.99 -1.66
CA ARG A 127 -14.27 -9.64 -2.31
C ARG A 127 -15.58 -8.99 -1.88
N CYS A 128 -16.40 -8.71 -2.87
CA CYS A 128 -17.78 -8.29 -2.66
C CYS A 128 -18.64 -9.49 -2.22
N GLN A 129 -19.78 -9.21 -1.58
CA GLN A 129 -20.76 -10.23 -1.16
C GLN A 129 -21.28 -11.10 -2.33
N CYS A 130 -21.24 -10.59 -3.57
CA CYS A 130 -21.61 -11.34 -4.77
C CYS A 130 -20.47 -12.23 -5.32
N GLY A 131 -19.32 -12.30 -4.64
CA GLY A 131 -18.13 -13.05 -5.06
C GLY A 131 -17.19 -12.31 -6.02
N GLY A 132 -17.62 -11.16 -6.56
CA GLY A 132 -16.79 -10.33 -7.46
C GLY A 132 -15.65 -9.62 -6.72
N LEU A 133 -14.49 -9.49 -7.39
CA LEU A 133 -13.35 -8.75 -6.85
C LEU A 133 -13.58 -7.24 -6.96
N LEU A 134 -13.36 -6.51 -5.86
CA LEU A 134 -13.49 -5.07 -5.78
C LEU A 134 -12.37 -4.38 -6.58
N LYS A 135 -12.65 -3.22 -7.16
CA LYS A 135 -11.69 -2.42 -7.94
C LYS A 135 -11.74 -0.98 -7.47
N THR A 136 -10.59 -0.31 -7.47
CA THR A 136 -10.51 1.12 -7.16
C THR A 136 -10.69 1.95 -8.43
N GLN A 137 -11.41 3.06 -8.33
CA GLN A 137 -11.58 4.04 -9.39
C GLN A 137 -11.40 5.44 -8.80
N GLU A 138 -10.45 6.20 -9.34
CA GLU A 138 -10.29 7.62 -9.06
C GLU A 138 -11.31 8.40 -9.90
N LYS A 139 -12.14 9.23 -9.26
CA LYS A 139 -13.13 10.07 -9.94
C LYS A 139 -13.38 11.34 -9.14
N ASP A 140 -13.36 12.48 -9.83
CA ASP A 140 -13.69 13.81 -9.27
C ASP A 140 -12.91 14.14 -7.99
N GLY A 141 -11.66 13.66 -7.93
CA GLY A 141 -10.77 13.83 -6.80
C GLY A 141 -11.06 13.00 -5.56
N SER A 142 -12.02 12.09 -5.63
CA SER A 142 -12.23 11.01 -4.66
C SER A 142 -11.69 9.69 -5.20
N ILE A 143 -11.40 8.73 -4.31
CA ILE A 143 -11.10 7.36 -4.68
C ILE A 143 -12.23 6.46 -4.19
N LYS A 144 -12.86 5.75 -5.13
CA LYS A 144 -13.99 4.85 -4.85
C LYS A 144 -13.60 3.40 -5.08
N ILE A 145 -14.13 2.51 -4.25
CA ILE A 145 -14.04 1.06 -4.35
C ILE A 145 -15.37 0.55 -4.91
N LYS A 146 -15.35 -0.13 -6.05
CA LYS A 146 -16.55 -0.63 -6.75
C LYS A 146 -16.46 -2.12 -7.03
N CYS A 147 -17.61 -2.79 -7.04
CA CYS A 147 -17.69 -4.13 -7.60
C CYS A 147 -18.00 -4.06 -9.11
N GLY A 148 -17.35 -4.92 -9.90
CA GLY A 148 -17.67 -5.06 -11.32
C GLY A 148 -18.93 -5.87 -11.61
N ASN A 149 -19.42 -6.65 -10.64
CA ASN A 149 -20.50 -7.63 -10.82
C ASN A 149 -21.84 -7.19 -10.21
N CYS A 150 -21.84 -6.18 -9.36
CA CYS A 150 -23.05 -5.63 -8.74
C CYS A 150 -22.87 -4.13 -8.47
N ASN A 151 -23.92 -3.49 -7.95
CA ASN A 151 -23.94 -2.04 -7.70
C ASN A 151 -23.26 -1.61 -6.39
N TYR A 152 -22.34 -2.41 -5.86
CA TYR A 152 -21.58 -2.03 -4.66
C TYR A 152 -20.59 -0.92 -5.00
N GLU A 153 -20.67 0.20 -4.27
CA GLU A 153 -19.76 1.33 -4.32
C GLU A 153 -19.51 1.83 -2.89
N LYS A 154 -18.25 2.08 -2.55
CA LYS A 154 -17.81 2.69 -1.29
C LYS A 154 -16.76 3.74 -1.60
N GLU A 155 -16.78 4.88 -0.91
CA GLU A 155 -15.69 5.86 -0.96
C GLU A 155 -14.57 5.46 0.02
N SER A 156 -13.32 5.57 -0.40
CA SER A 156 -12.16 5.26 0.44
C SER A 156 -11.68 6.51 1.16
N ASN A 157 -11.42 6.37 2.45
CA ASN A 157 -10.95 7.45 3.32
C ASN A 157 -9.42 7.63 3.26
N ILE A 158 -8.72 7.03 2.28
CA ILE A 158 -7.26 7.17 2.16
C ILE A 158 -6.82 8.63 1.94
N LEU A 159 -7.72 9.48 1.44
CA LEU A 159 -7.48 10.91 1.23
C LEU A 159 -7.88 11.78 2.44
N ASP A 160 -8.52 11.18 3.44
CA ASP A 160 -8.98 11.88 4.64
C ASP A 160 -7.81 12.02 5.61
N VAL A 161 -7.22 13.22 5.65
CA VAL A 161 -6.15 13.54 6.57
C VAL A 161 -6.77 13.94 7.91
N GLU A 162 -6.54 13.14 8.94
CA GLU A 162 -6.97 13.48 10.30
C GLU A 162 -6.20 14.70 10.82
N ASP A 163 -6.93 15.60 11.50
CA ASP A 163 -6.33 16.73 12.20
C ASP A 163 -5.80 16.27 13.55
N VAL A 164 -4.48 16.06 13.65
CA VAL A 164 -3.83 15.66 14.88
C VAL A 164 -3.39 16.88 15.69
N SER A 165 -3.93 17.02 16.90
CA SER A 165 -3.50 18.05 17.85
C SER A 165 -2.09 17.74 18.36
N TYR A 166 -1.06 18.36 17.81
CA TYR A 166 0.30 18.26 18.34
C TYR A 166 0.60 19.41 19.32
N VAL A 167 1.26 19.09 20.42
CA VAL A 167 1.81 20.09 21.36
C VAL A 167 3.33 20.01 21.29
N SER A 168 3.95 21.02 20.69
CA SER A 168 5.42 21.14 20.70
C SER A 168 5.87 21.93 21.93
N LYS A 169 6.86 21.40 22.65
CA LYS A 169 7.63 22.17 23.63
C LYS A 169 9.04 22.34 23.06
N PRO A 170 9.58 23.56 22.97
CA PRO A 170 10.96 23.75 22.54
C PRO A 170 11.89 23.05 23.52
N TYR A 171 12.65 22.07 23.02
CA TYR A 171 13.75 21.48 23.78
C TYR A 171 14.97 22.37 23.63
N MET A 172 15.33 23.11 24.69
CA MET A 172 16.63 23.77 24.76
C MET A 172 17.66 22.77 25.33
N PRO A 173 18.65 22.34 24.54
CA PRO A 173 19.75 21.56 25.09
C PRO A 173 20.50 22.39 26.13
N LYS A 174 20.93 21.74 27.23
CA LYS A 174 21.80 22.38 28.23
C LYS A 174 23.06 22.88 27.50
N GLN A 175 23.39 24.16 27.67
CA GLN A 175 24.61 24.73 27.08
C GLN A 175 25.80 23.82 27.43
N PRO A 176 26.67 23.47 26.47
CA PRO A 176 27.94 22.86 26.83
C PRO A 176 28.65 23.85 27.76
N ASN A 177 29.16 23.36 28.88
CA ASN A 177 29.91 24.15 29.85
C ASN A 177 31.13 24.76 29.16
N ILE A 178 30.98 25.96 28.59
CA ILE A 178 32.12 26.80 28.24
C ILE A 178 32.62 27.32 29.58
N SER A 179 33.53 26.55 30.18
CA SER A 179 34.29 26.97 31.35
C SER A 179 34.90 28.34 31.05
N LYS A 180 34.46 29.35 31.80
CA LYS A 180 35.05 30.69 31.80
C LYS A 180 36.51 30.56 32.21
N HIS A 181 37.42 30.46 31.25
CA HIS A 181 38.79 30.91 31.47
C HIS A 181 38.78 32.44 31.50
N ARG A 182 38.44 32.98 32.67
CA ARG A 182 38.89 34.31 33.10
C ARG A 182 40.20 34.11 33.87
N GLY A 183 41.25 34.73 33.35
CA GLY A 183 42.63 34.77 33.87
C GLY A 183 43.50 34.94 32.63
N VAL A 184 44.11 36.08 32.33
CA VAL A 184 44.71 37.12 33.19
C VAL A 184 44.38 38.51 32.62
#